data_AF-A0A496RU59-F1
#
_entry.id   AF-A0A496RU59-F1
#
_cell.length_a   1.000
_cell.length_b   1.000
_cell.length_c   1.000
_cell.angle_alpha   90.00
_cell.angle_beta   90.00
_cell.angle_gamma   90.00
#
_symmetry.space_group_name_H-M   'P 1'
#
loop_
_entity.id
_entity.type
_entity.pdbx_description
1 polymer ?
#
loop_
_entity_poly.entity_id
_entity_poly.type
_entity_poly.pdbx_seq_one_letter_code
_entity_poly.pdbx_strand_id
1 'polypeptide(L)'
;EEKGLVKEGLEEKEAQRREKAEWLRLYKKKMELEAKKRRKEALKRLKERKRKAREEERRKRRERKALAKYIPQLQEEIRQATAYLPEVKTDKQIKQAKVVLKICILSNGKVREVEVKSPSGFPLFDKAVIESVKRSSPYSPFPEEVEREGLWFEIPITYKRAYPIAAKEEIVKRREMERLLNEVEKKMISPLEQGKRYYYEGEYALAIEELEKISPSHPDYQEAQKYISLSEKRWEKEERKRFKQINREIER
;
A
#
# COMPACT_ATOMS: atom_id res chain seq x y z
N GLU A 1 -67.67 92.16 -38.66
CA GLU A 1 -67.59 91.05 -37.68
C GLU A 1 -66.65 89.90 -38.11
N GLU A 2 -66.39 89.68 -39.41
CA GLU A 2 -65.54 88.57 -39.91
C GLU A 2 -64.05 88.56 -39.47
N LYS A 3 -63.46 89.70 -39.11
CA LYS A 3 -62.04 89.76 -38.67
C LYS A 3 -61.81 89.22 -37.25
N GLY A 4 -62.87 89.05 -36.44
CA GLY A 4 -62.80 88.45 -35.11
C GLY A 4 -62.71 86.93 -35.15
N LEU A 5 -63.56 86.28 -35.95
CA LEU A 5 -63.64 84.82 -36.09
C LEU A 5 -62.37 84.17 -36.65
N VAL A 6 -61.63 84.84 -37.54
CA VAL A 6 -60.39 84.32 -38.12
C VAL A 6 -59.23 84.35 -37.12
N LYS A 7 -59.22 85.31 -36.18
CA LYS A 7 -58.23 85.36 -35.08
C LYS A 7 -58.47 84.26 -34.06
N GLU A 8 -59.73 84.04 -33.67
CA GLU A 8 -60.10 82.98 -32.73
C GLU A 8 -59.72 81.58 -33.24
N GLY A 9 -59.98 81.26 -34.52
CA GLY A 9 -59.62 79.95 -35.09
C GLY A 9 -58.11 79.70 -35.28
N LEU A 10 -57.29 80.76 -35.32
CA LEU A 10 -55.82 80.68 -35.35
C LEU A 10 -55.25 80.49 -33.94
N GLU A 11 -55.79 81.20 -32.95
CA GLU A 11 -55.45 81.03 -31.54
C GLU A 11 -55.84 79.63 -31.02
N GLU A 12 -56.97 79.08 -31.47
CA GLU A 12 -57.43 77.73 -31.10
C GLU A 12 -56.53 76.62 -31.69
N LYS A 13 -56.05 76.79 -32.94
CA LYS A 13 -55.05 75.88 -33.54
C LYS A 13 -53.69 75.96 -32.86
N GLU A 14 -53.28 77.14 -32.41
CA GLU A 14 -52.06 77.30 -31.61
C GLU A 14 -52.20 76.70 -30.22
N ALA A 15 -53.36 76.84 -29.58
CA ALA A 15 -53.68 76.21 -28.30
C ALA A 15 -53.61 74.68 -28.41
N GLN A 16 -54.24 74.09 -29.43
CA GLN A 16 -54.17 72.64 -29.70
C GLN A 16 -52.74 72.17 -29.98
N ARG A 17 -51.92 72.98 -30.66
CA ARG A 17 -50.48 72.68 -30.88
C ARG A 17 -49.68 72.71 -29.58
N ARG A 18 -49.97 73.67 -28.70
CA ARG A 18 -49.33 73.78 -27.36
C ARG A 18 -49.72 72.60 -26.48
N GLU A 19 -51.00 72.26 -26.41
CA GLU A 19 -51.49 71.09 -25.66
C GLU A 19 -50.88 69.78 -26.16
N LYS A 20 -50.84 69.56 -27.48
CA LYS A 20 -50.21 68.37 -28.07
C LYS A 20 -48.71 68.30 -27.79
N ALA A 21 -48.01 69.44 -27.82
CA ALA A 21 -46.59 69.51 -27.50
C ALA A 21 -46.31 69.25 -26.01
N GLU A 22 -47.15 69.78 -25.11
CA GLU A 22 -47.09 69.49 -23.68
C GLU A 22 -47.40 68.02 -23.38
N TRP A 23 -48.43 67.45 -24.02
CA TRP A 23 -48.75 66.03 -23.92
C TRP A 23 -47.57 65.15 -24.36
N LEU A 24 -46.91 65.47 -25.48
CA LEU A 24 -45.71 64.77 -25.93
C LEU A 24 -44.53 64.90 -24.96
N ARG A 25 -44.33 66.07 -24.35
CA ARG A 25 -43.30 66.28 -23.31
C ARG A 25 -43.58 65.43 -22.07
N LEU A 26 -44.82 65.44 -21.58
CA LEU A 26 -45.25 64.65 -20.43
C LEU A 26 -45.14 63.15 -20.71
N TYR A 27 -45.57 62.70 -21.89
CA TYR A 27 -45.46 61.32 -22.34
C TYR A 27 -43.99 60.85 -22.40
N LYS A 28 -43.10 61.64 -23.02
CA LYS A 28 -41.65 61.36 -23.04
C LYS A 28 -41.06 61.28 -21.63
N LYS A 29 -41.42 62.20 -20.73
CA LYS A 29 -40.97 62.21 -19.33
C LYS A 29 -41.46 60.98 -18.56
N LYS A 30 -42.71 60.54 -18.78
CA LYS A 30 -43.27 59.31 -18.20
C LYS A 30 -42.48 58.09 -18.66
N MET A 31 -42.24 57.97 -19.97
CA MET A 31 -41.45 56.88 -20.55
C MET A 31 -40.00 56.85 -20.02
N GLU A 32 -39.36 58.01 -19.86
CA GLU A 32 -38.02 58.09 -19.29
C GLU A 32 -38.00 57.67 -17.81
N LEU A 33 -38.99 58.07 -17.01
CA LEU A 33 -39.13 57.64 -15.62
C LEU A 33 -39.35 56.13 -15.52
N GLU A 34 -40.21 55.56 -16.37
CA GLU A 34 -40.43 54.11 -16.46
C GLU A 34 -39.16 53.38 -16.90
N ALA A 35 -38.42 53.89 -17.88
CA ALA A 35 -37.14 53.34 -18.31
C ALA A 35 -36.09 53.40 -17.18
N LYS A 36 -36.00 54.51 -16.44
CA LYS A 36 -35.14 54.65 -15.25
C LYS A 36 -35.50 53.65 -14.15
N LYS A 37 -36.81 53.45 -13.89
CA LYS A 37 -37.31 52.43 -12.94
C LYS A 37 -36.91 51.02 -13.37
N ARG A 38 -37.18 50.65 -14.63
CA ARG A 38 -36.80 49.35 -15.21
C ARG A 38 -35.30 49.11 -15.13
N ARG A 39 -34.47 50.13 -15.45
CA ARG A 39 -33.01 50.04 -15.35
C ARG A 39 -32.54 49.83 -13.91
N LYS A 40 -33.14 50.54 -12.94
CA LYS A 40 -32.83 50.39 -11.52
C LYS A 40 -33.18 48.98 -11.01
N GLU A 41 -34.33 48.45 -11.41
CA GLU A 41 -34.77 47.08 -11.07
C GLU A 41 -33.88 46.02 -11.71
N ALA A 42 -33.53 46.17 -12.99
CA ALA A 42 -32.61 45.26 -13.68
C ALA A 42 -31.24 45.23 -13.00
N LEU A 43 -30.71 46.39 -12.59
CA LEU A 43 -29.45 46.47 -11.86
C LEU A 43 -29.53 45.79 -10.48
N LYS A 44 -30.65 45.96 -9.75
CA LYS A 44 -30.89 45.26 -8.48
C LYS A 44 -30.91 43.74 -8.67
N ARG A 45 -31.67 43.24 -9.65
CA ARG A 45 -31.72 41.81 -10.00
C ARG A 45 -30.35 41.26 -10.37
N LEU A 46 -29.56 42.01 -11.16
CA LEU A 46 -28.20 41.60 -11.52
C LEU A 46 -27.28 41.52 -10.29
N LYS A 47 -27.34 42.51 -9.39
CA LYS A 47 -26.58 42.51 -8.14
C LYS A 47 -26.94 41.32 -7.25
N GLU A 48 -28.24 41.02 -7.12
CA GLU A 48 -28.72 39.88 -6.35
C GLU A 48 -28.26 38.54 -6.95
N ARG A 49 -28.38 38.36 -8.27
CA ARG A 49 -27.87 37.17 -8.97
C ARG A 49 -26.37 36.99 -8.76
N LYS A 50 -25.59 38.08 -8.89
CA LYS A 50 -24.13 38.06 -8.64
C LYS A 50 -23.81 37.70 -7.20
N ARG A 51 -24.59 38.18 -6.22
CA ARG A 51 -24.42 37.83 -4.81
C ARG A 51 -24.71 36.34 -4.55
N LYS A 52 -25.84 35.83 -5.04
CA LYS A 52 -26.20 34.40 -4.92
C LYS A 52 -25.16 33.49 -5.57
N ALA A 53 -24.69 33.84 -6.77
CA ALA A 53 -23.63 33.09 -7.46
C ALA A 53 -22.33 33.05 -6.65
N ARG A 54 -21.91 34.18 -6.06
CA ARG A 54 -20.72 34.25 -5.18
C ARG A 54 -20.89 33.44 -3.90
N GLU A 55 -22.07 33.47 -3.29
CA GLU A 55 -22.36 32.68 -2.09
C GLU A 55 -22.34 31.18 -2.40
N GLU A 56 -22.94 30.76 -3.51
CA GLU A 56 -22.92 29.37 -3.97
C GLU A 56 -21.50 28.89 -4.31
N GLU A 57 -20.71 29.70 -4.99
CA GLU A 57 -19.30 29.41 -5.29
C GLU A 57 -18.48 29.25 -4.01
N ARG A 58 -18.67 30.15 -3.03
CA ARG A 58 -18.04 30.06 -1.71
C ARG A 58 -18.43 28.78 -0.97
N ARG A 59 -19.72 28.40 -1.01
CA ARG A 59 -20.20 27.16 -0.40
C ARG A 59 -19.55 25.94 -1.05
N LYS A 60 -19.57 25.85 -2.39
CA LYS A 60 -18.92 24.78 -3.16
C LYS A 60 -17.42 24.70 -2.88
N ARG A 61 -16.74 25.84 -2.71
CA ARG A 61 -15.32 25.88 -2.35
C ARG A 61 -15.05 25.33 -0.94
N ARG A 62 -15.90 25.65 0.04
CA ARG A 62 -15.81 25.11 1.41
C ARG A 62 -16.08 23.61 1.44
N GLU A 63 -17.15 23.17 0.78
CA GLU A 63 -17.51 21.75 0.64
C GLU A 63 -16.34 20.95 0.03
N ARG A 64 -15.78 21.42 -1.09
CA ARG A 64 -14.62 20.77 -1.74
C ARG A 64 -13.42 20.66 -0.80
N LYS A 65 -13.13 21.71 -0.03
CA LYS A 65 -12.01 21.72 0.92
C LYS A 65 -12.26 20.74 2.07
N ALA A 66 -13.48 20.68 2.58
CA ALA A 66 -13.88 19.75 3.63
C ALA A 66 -13.77 18.29 3.14
N LEU A 67 -14.29 17.99 1.95
CA LEU A 67 -14.18 16.67 1.32
C LEU A 67 -12.73 16.25 1.08
N ALA A 68 -11.87 17.16 0.64
CA ALA A 68 -10.44 16.86 0.42
C ALA A 68 -9.72 16.42 1.71
N LYS A 69 -10.18 16.85 2.88
CA LYS A 69 -9.66 16.41 4.18
C LYS A 69 -10.35 15.14 4.68
N TYR A 70 -11.66 15.05 4.49
CA TYR A 70 -12.48 13.95 4.97
C TYR A 70 -12.21 12.63 4.22
N ILE A 71 -12.08 12.67 2.90
CA ILE A 71 -11.90 11.46 2.06
C ILE A 71 -10.67 10.63 2.50
N PRO A 72 -9.47 11.22 2.67
CA PRO A 72 -8.31 10.45 3.14
C PRO A 72 -8.49 9.87 4.54
N GLN A 73 -9.15 10.60 5.45
CA GLN A 73 -9.43 10.11 6.80
C GLN A 73 -10.37 8.89 6.76
N LEU A 74 -11.45 8.99 6.00
CA LEU A 74 -12.40 7.90 5.81
C LEU A 74 -11.73 6.66 5.17
N GLN A 75 -10.89 6.87 4.16
CA GLN A 75 -10.12 5.79 3.54
C GLN A 75 -9.21 5.09 4.55
N GLU A 76 -8.61 5.85 5.48
CA GLU A 76 -7.77 5.28 6.52
C GLU A 76 -8.57 4.48 7.54
N GLU A 77 -9.73 4.96 7.98
CA GLU A 77 -10.64 4.22 8.87
C GLU A 77 -11.06 2.89 8.23
N ILE A 78 -11.37 2.89 6.95
CA ILE A 78 -11.75 1.68 6.20
C ILE A 78 -10.55 0.74 6.02
N ARG A 79 -9.34 1.27 5.79
CA ARG A 79 -8.11 0.46 5.77
C ARG A 79 -7.83 -0.20 7.11
N GLN A 80 -8.03 0.52 8.22
CA GLN A 80 -7.81 -0.02 9.56
C GLN A 80 -8.84 -1.10 9.90
N ALA A 81 -10.11 -0.87 9.57
CA ALA A 81 -11.17 -1.87 9.70
C ALA A 81 -10.81 -3.19 9.00
N THR A 82 -10.20 -3.08 7.81
CA THR A 82 -9.89 -4.21 6.92
C THR A 82 -8.45 -4.74 7.06
N ALA A 83 -7.66 -4.18 7.98
CA ALA A 83 -6.25 -4.56 8.18
C ALA A 83 -6.10 -5.96 8.77
N TYR A 84 -7.06 -6.40 9.58
CA TYR A 84 -7.04 -7.72 10.21
C TYR A 84 -8.26 -8.54 9.81
N LEU A 85 -8.03 -9.47 8.87
CA LEU A 85 -9.03 -10.44 8.41
C LEU A 85 -8.57 -11.85 8.82
N PRO A 86 -8.98 -12.35 10.00
CA PRO A 86 -8.50 -13.63 10.52
C PRO A 86 -8.89 -14.81 9.61
N GLU A 87 -10.07 -14.76 9.01
CA GLU A 87 -10.60 -15.79 8.10
C GLU A 87 -9.75 -15.93 6.83
N VAL A 88 -9.10 -14.85 6.41
CA VAL A 88 -8.23 -14.82 5.22
C VAL A 88 -6.83 -15.33 5.56
N LYS A 89 -6.36 -15.16 6.81
CA LYS A 89 -5.03 -15.61 7.24
C LYS A 89 -4.90 -17.14 7.31
N THR A 90 -5.99 -17.83 7.61
CA THR A 90 -6.02 -19.30 7.68
C THR A 90 -5.88 -19.94 6.30
N ASP A 91 -6.34 -19.27 5.25
CA ASP A 91 -6.20 -19.74 3.87
C ASP A 91 -4.76 -19.54 3.35
N LYS A 92 -4.10 -20.64 2.98
CA LYS A 92 -2.73 -20.63 2.43
C LYS A 92 -2.66 -20.20 0.97
N GLN A 93 -3.78 -20.25 0.24
CA GLN A 93 -3.85 -19.88 -1.18
C GLN A 93 -3.82 -18.35 -1.35
N ILE A 94 -4.40 -17.61 -0.40
CA ILE A 94 -4.48 -16.15 -0.44
C ILE A 94 -3.16 -15.54 0.07
N LYS A 95 -2.17 -15.42 -0.83
CA LYS A 95 -0.91 -14.73 -0.53
C LYS A 95 -1.04 -13.22 -0.70
N GLN A 96 -1.69 -12.80 -1.77
CA GLN A 96 -1.96 -11.41 -2.10
C GLN A 96 -3.33 -11.32 -2.80
N ALA A 97 -4.10 -10.30 -2.48
CA ALA A 97 -5.41 -10.06 -3.08
C ALA A 97 -5.70 -8.57 -3.15
N LYS A 98 -6.50 -8.15 -4.14
CA LYS A 98 -6.95 -6.77 -4.28
C LYS A 98 -8.42 -6.76 -4.70
N VAL A 99 -9.27 -6.12 -3.91
CA VAL A 99 -10.70 -5.92 -4.21
C VAL A 99 -10.97 -4.42 -4.31
N VAL A 100 -11.88 -4.01 -5.19
CA VAL A 100 -12.36 -2.62 -5.24
C VAL A 100 -13.80 -2.60 -4.79
N LEU A 101 -14.06 -1.97 -3.65
CA LEU A 101 -15.40 -1.77 -3.13
C LEU A 101 -15.96 -0.42 -3.55
N LYS A 102 -17.27 -0.38 -3.74
CA LYS A 102 -18.07 0.83 -3.91
C LYS A 102 -19.04 0.92 -2.72
N ILE A 103 -18.84 1.91 -1.85
CA ILE A 103 -19.49 1.99 -0.54
C ILE A 103 -20.32 3.27 -0.47
N CYS A 104 -21.57 3.17 -0.03
CA CYS A 104 -22.43 4.32 0.26
C CYS A 104 -22.42 4.62 1.76
N ILE A 105 -21.93 5.79 2.14
CA ILE A 105 -21.89 6.26 3.53
C ILE A 105 -22.82 7.45 3.67
N LEU A 106 -23.62 7.46 4.74
CA LEU A 106 -24.56 8.52 5.06
C LEU A 106 -23.87 9.67 5.79
N SER A 107 -24.53 10.83 5.87
CA SER A 107 -24.04 12.01 6.59
C SER A 107 -23.68 11.75 8.04
N ASN A 108 -24.35 10.79 8.68
CA ASN A 108 -24.10 10.35 10.05
C ASN A 108 -23.00 9.28 10.19
N GLY A 109 -22.31 8.94 9.10
CA GLY A 109 -21.24 7.94 9.09
C GLY A 109 -21.71 6.48 8.96
N LYS A 110 -23.02 6.20 8.98
CA LYS A 110 -23.52 4.83 8.80
C LYS A 110 -23.33 4.36 7.36
N VAL A 111 -22.98 3.09 7.20
CA VAL A 111 -22.94 2.43 5.89
C VAL A 111 -24.38 2.10 5.47
N ARG A 112 -24.80 2.62 4.30
CA ARG A 112 -26.07 2.26 3.67
C ARG A 112 -25.92 1.00 2.81
N GLU A 113 -24.87 0.98 1.98
CA GLU A 113 -24.71 -0.05 0.95
C GLU A 113 -23.23 -0.32 0.66
N VAL A 114 -22.91 -1.57 0.29
CA VAL A 114 -21.56 -2.00 -0.10
C VAL A 114 -21.68 -2.92 -1.31
N GLU A 115 -21.07 -2.51 -2.42
CA GLU A 115 -20.99 -3.23 -3.68
C GLU A 115 -19.54 -3.60 -3.99
N VAL A 116 -19.32 -4.75 -4.64
CA VAL A 116 -18.00 -5.09 -5.20
C VAL A 116 -17.95 -4.59 -6.63
N LYS A 117 -17.10 -3.61 -6.90
CA LYS A 117 -16.87 -3.09 -8.25
C LYS A 117 -15.90 -3.96 -9.04
N SER A 118 -14.87 -4.48 -8.37
CA SER A 118 -13.89 -5.39 -8.96
C SER A 118 -13.54 -6.48 -7.94
N PRO A 119 -13.89 -7.74 -8.18
CA PRO A 119 -13.61 -8.85 -7.27
C PRO A 119 -12.10 -9.17 -7.24
N SER A 120 -11.64 -9.79 -6.16
CA SER A 120 -10.21 -10.15 -6.01
C SER A 120 -9.81 -11.46 -6.67
N GLY A 121 -10.79 -12.26 -7.11
CA GLY A 121 -10.60 -13.66 -7.49
C GLY A 121 -10.66 -14.63 -6.31
N PHE A 122 -10.78 -14.14 -5.07
CA PHE A 122 -10.92 -14.95 -3.86
C PHE A 122 -12.23 -14.60 -3.13
N PRO A 123 -13.29 -15.41 -3.27
CA PRO A 123 -14.60 -15.12 -2.67
C PRO A 123 -14.56 -14.96 -1.14
N LEU A 124 -13.69 -15.73 -0.47
CA LEU A 124 -13.47 -15.63 0.98
C LEU A 124 -12.93 -14.24 1.38
N PHE A 125 -11.98 -13.71 0.61
CA PHE A 125 -11.43 -12.38 0.85
C PHE A 125 -12.49 -11.30 0.60
N ASP A 126 -13.18 -11.36 -0.55
CA ASP A 126 -14.19 -10.36 -0.90
C ASP A 126 -15.30 -10.29 0.17
N LYS A 127 -15.79 -11.45 0.63
CA LYS A 127 -16.79 -11.53 1.70
C LYS A 127 -16.27 -10.98 3.04
N ALA A 128 -15.07 -11.37 3.45
CA ALA A 128 -14.48 -10.92 4.70
C ALA A 128 -14.28 -9.39 4.73
N VAL A 129 -13.89 -8.80 3.59
CA VAL A 129 -13.74 -7.35 3.46
C VAL A 129 -15.10 -6.64 3.58
N ILE A 130 -16.14 -7.13 2.91
CA ILE A 130 -17.50 -6.55 3.01
C ILE A 130 -18.01 -6.61 4.45
N GLU A 131 -17.85 -7.76 5.11
CA GLU A 131 -18.29 -7.94 6.50
C GLU A 131 -17.52 -7.04 7.46
N SER A 132 -16.21 -6.89 7.27
CA SER A 132 -15.37 -5.98 8.05
C SER A 132 -15.85 -4.53 7.91
N VAL A 133 -16.10 -4.05 6.68
CA VAL A 133 -16.61 -2.70 6.44
C VAL A 133 -17.97 -2.48 7.12
N LYS A 134 -18.88 -3.45 7.02
CA LYS A 134 -20.19 -3.37 7.68
C LYS A 134 -20.07 -3.37 9.21
N ARG A 135 -19.16 -4.18 9.76
CA ARG A 135 -18.93 -4.31 11.21
C ARG A 135 -18.30 -3.06 11.82
N SER A 136 -17.49 -2.34 11.06
CA SER A 136 -16.87 -1.08 11.48
C SER A 136 -17.77 0.15 11.30
N SER A 137 -18.98 -0.01 10.77
CA SER A 137 -19.98 1.06 10.78
C SER A 137 -20.41 1.37 12.23
N PRO A 138 -20.54 2.65 12.63
CA PRO A 138 -20.42 3.86 11.81
C PRO A 138 -18.99 4.39 11.70
N TYR A 139 -18.70 5.03 10.56
CA TYR A 139 -17.48 5.80 10.30
C TYR A 139 -17.62 7.25 10.76
N SER A 140 -16.55 8.04 10.63
CA SER A 140 -16.62 9.48 10.88
C SER A 140 -17.75 10.13 10.08
N PRO A 141 -18.60 10.97 10.70
CA PRO A 141 -19.68 11.67 10.02
C PRO A 141 -19.14 12.71 9.03
N PHE A 142 -20.00 13.19 8.15
CA PHE A 142 -19.61 14.22 7.18
C PHE A 142 -19.29 15.54 7.90
N PRO A 143 -18.31 16.31 7.41
CA PRO A 143 -18.07 17.66 7.89
C PRO A 143 -19.31 18.54 7.73
N GLU A 144 -19.49 19.52 8.61
CA GLU A 144 -20.64 20.44 8.60
C GLU A 144 -20.80 21.17 7.26
N GLU A 145 -19.71 21.41 6.53
CA GLU A 145 -19.75 22.06 5.21
C GLU A 145 -20.29 21.16 4.08
N VAL A 146 -20.52 19.87 4.35
CA VAL A 146 -21.02 18.89 3.39
C VAL A 146 -22.49 18.59 3.67
N GLU A 147 -23.36 19.40 3.06
CA GLU A 147 -24.83 19.29 3.15
C GLU A 147 -25.39 18.17 2.23
N ARG A 148 -24.85 16.95 2.32
CA ARG A 148 -25.30 15.80 1.52
C ARG A 148 -25.81 14.69 2.43
N GLU A 149 -26.87 14.00 2.02
CA GLU A 149 -27.41 12.87 2.77
C GLU A 149 -26.49 11.64 2.75
N GLY A 150 -25.75 11.44 1.66
CA GLY A 150 -24.80 10.35 1.53
C GLY A 150 -23.89 10.51 0.31
N LEU A 151 -22.79 9.77 0.31
CA LEU A 151 -21.77 9.77 -0.73
C LEU A 151 -21.33 8.35 -1.06
N TRP A 152 -21.03 8.14 -2.33
CA TRP A 152 -20.44 6.92 -2.84
C TRP A 152 -18.92 7.06 -2.91
N PHE A 153 -18.21 6.08 -2.38
CA PHE A 153 -16.76 6.01 -2.39
C PHE A 153 -16.29 4.74 -3.06
N GLU A 154 -15.28 4.85 -3.92
CA GLU A 154 -14.58 3.70 -4.49
C GLU A 154 -13.25 3.53 -3.78
N ILE A 155 -13.06 2.39 -3.11
CA ILE A 155 -11.89 2.15 -2.27
C ILE A 155 -11.24 0.83 -2.67
N PRO A 156 -9.98 0.88 -3.16
CA PRO A 156 -9.20 -0.33 -3.38
C PRO A 156 -8.66 -0.83 -2.05
N ILE A 157 -8.95 -2.09 -1.72
CA ILE A 157 -8.47 -2.77 -0.52
C ILE A 157 -7.52 -3.87 -0.97
N THR A 158 -6.30 -3.81 -0.44
CA THR A 158 -5.24 -4.76 -0.78
C THR A 158 -4.84 -5.55 0.43
N TYR A 159 -4.75 -6.86 0.27
CA TYR A 159 -4.20 -7.76 1.26
C TYR A 159 -2.87 -8.30 0.77
N LYS A 160 -1.88 -8.28 1.66
CA LYS A 160 -0.62 -9.00 1.50
C LYS A 160 -0.39 -9.75 2.80
N ARG A 161 -0.28 -11.08 2.70
CA ARG A 161 0.08 -11.90 3.84
C ARG A 161 1.48 -11.50 4.30
N ALA A 162 1.58 -10.93 5.51
CA ALA A 162 2.88 -10.79 6.16
C ALA A 162 3.48 -12.19 6.27
N TYR A 163 4.71 -12.38 5.77
CA TYR A 163 5.40 -13.67 5.81
C TYR A 163 5.26 -14.29 7.21
N PRO A 164 4.77 -15.54 7.33
CA PRO A 164 4.59 -16.15 8.63
C PRO A 164 5.93 -16.22 9.35
N ILE A 165 5.91 -15.92 10.65
CA ILE A 165 7.07 -16.03 11.57
C ILE A 165 7.70 -17.43 11.49
N ALA A 166 6.93 -18.46 11.12
CA ALA A 166 7.42 -19.80 10.83
C ALA A 166 8.53 -19.86 9.76
N ALA A 167 8.51 -18.98 8.74
CA ALA A 167 9.59 -18.90 7.78
C ALA A 167 10.86 -18.29 8.40
N LYS A 168 10.74 -17.40 9.40
CA LYS A 168 11.90 -16.95 10.19
C LYS A 168 12.46 -18.09 11.05
N GLU A 169 11.60 -18.90 11.68
CA GLU A 169 12.04 -20.07 12.44
C GLU A 169 12.75 -21.10 11.56
N GLU A 170 12.25 -21.35 10.35
CA GLU A 170 12.87 -22.27 9.41
C GLU A 170 14.21 -21.72 8.86
N ILE A 171 14.30 -20.41 8.62
CA ILE A 171 15.56 -19.73 8.27
C ILE A 171 16.56 -19.76 9.43
N VAL A 172 16.09 -19.57 10.67
CA VAL A 172 16.92 -19.63 11.88
C VAL A 172 17.41 -21.06 12.12
N LYS A 173 16.50 -22.05 12.06
CA LYS A 173 16.84 -23.48 12.13
C LYS A 173 17.83 -23.87 11.04
N ARG A 174 17.65 -23.40 9.80
CA ARG A 174 18.57 -23.67 8.69
C ARG A 174 19.96 -23.09 8.95
N ARG A 175 20.05 -21.86 9.46
CA ARG A 175 21.33 -21.22 9.85
C ARG A 175 21.99 -21.92 11.03
N GLU A 176 21.20 -22.41 11.99
CA GLU A 176 21.70 -23.15 13.14
C GLU A 176 22.21 -24.53 12.71
N MET A 177 21.49 -25.23 11.84
CA MET A 177 21.91 -26.49 11.24
C MET A 177 23.18 -26.33 10.41
N GLU A 178 23.29 -25.25 9.62
CA GLU A 178 24.49 -24.92 8.85
C GLU A 178 25.70 -24.58 9.73
N ARG A 179 25.49 -23.95 10.90
CA ARG A 179 26.54 -23.76 11.91
C ARG A 179 26.98 -25.08 12.51
N LEU A 180 26.05 -25.94 12.89
CA LEU A 180 26.34 -27.26 13.46
C LEU A 180 27.08 -28.15 12.45
N LEU A 181 26.67 -28.14 11.17
CA LEU A 181 27.37 -28.85 10.10
C LEU A 181 28.80 -28.34 9.93
N ASN A 182 29.01 -27.03 9.87
CA ASN A 182 30.35 -26.44 9.82
C ASN A 182 31.20 -26.76 11.08
N GLU A 183 30.58 -26.87 12.25
CA GLU A 183 31.28 -27.22 13.49
C GLU A 183 31.63 -28.71 13.54
N VAL A 184 30.76 -29.58 13.01
CA VAL A 184 31.04 -31.01 12.83
C VAL A 184 32.14 -31.21 11.78
N GLU A 185 32.08 -30.52 10.64
CA GLU A 185 33.13 -30.54 9.62
C GLU A 185 34.48 -30.06 10.17
N LYS A 186 34.49 -29.04 11.04
CA LYS A 186 35.72 -28.58 11.72
C LYS A 186 36.25 -29.54 12.78
N LYS A 187 35.38 -30.38 13.37
CA LYS A 187 35.75 -31.34 14.41
C LYS A 187 36.09 -32.73 13.85
N MET A 188 35.63 -33.06 12.65
CA MET A 188 36.14 -34.20 11.89
C MET A 188 37.51 -33.81 11.33
N ILE A 189 38.58 -34.10 12.08
CA ILE A 189 39.93 -34.12 11.50
C ILE A 189 39.87 -35.10 10.32
N SER A 190 40.23 -34.65 9.12
CA SER A 190 40.21 -35.53 7.95
C SER A 190 41.04 -36.78 8.26
N PRO A 191 40.61 -37.99 7.87
CA PRO A 191 41.41 -39.20 8.07
C PRO A 191 42.85 -39.05 7.53
N LEU A 192 43.04 -38.18 6.53
CA LEU A 192 44.36 -37.81 6.01
C LEU A 192 45.19 -37.03 7.04
N GLU A 193 44.59 -36.01 7.65
CA GLU A 193 45.27 -35.18 8.65
C GLU A 193 45.56 -35.96 9.93
N GLN A 194 44.64 -36.82 10.36
CA GLN A 194 44.82 -37.66 11.54
C GLN A 194 45.89 -38.74 11.29
N GLY A 195 45.84 -39.39 10.12
CA GLY A 195 46.87 -40.36 9.72
C GLY A 195 48.27 -39.73 9.59
N LYS A 196 48.37 -38.51 9.05
CA LYS A 196 49.64 -37.75 9.04
C LYS A 196 50.14 -37.46 10.44
N ARG A 197 49.26 -37.08 11.39
CA ARG A 197 49.65 -36.87 12.79
C ARG A 197 50.24 -38.13 13.41
N TYR A 198 49.55 -39.26 13.31
CA TYR A 198 50.06 -40.54 13.82
C TYR A 198 51.42 -40.90 13.21
N TYR A 199 51.61 -40.66 11.91
CA TYR A 199 52.91 -40.86 11.26
C TYR A 199 54.03 -39.99 11.86
N TYR A 200 53.76 -38.72 12.15
CA TYR A 200 54.77 -37.82 12.75
C TYR A 200 55.02 -38.11 14.23
N GLU A 201 54.03 -38.63 14.94
CA GLU A 201 54.15 -39.09 16.34
C GLU A 201 54.85 -40.45 16.46
N GLY A 202 55.06 -41.16 15.34
CA GLY A 202 55.73 -42.46 15.31
C GLY A 202 54.79 -43.64 15.52
N GLU A 203 53.48 -43.41 15.57
CA GLU A 203 52.44 -44.42 15.72
C GLU A 203 52.05 -44.99 14.36
N TYR A 204 52.99 -45.65 13.69
CA TYR A 204 52.86 -46.03 12.28
C TYR A 204 51.72 -47.01 11.97
N ALA A 205 51.37 -47.91 12.90
CA ALA A 205 50.25 -48.84 12.71
C ALA A 205 48.90 -48.11 12.69
N LEU A 206 48.71 -47.16 13.62
CA LEU A 206 47.50 -46.32 13.69
C LEU A 206 47.43 -45.34 12.51
N ALA A 207 48.58 -44.86 12.04
CA ALA A 207 48.66 -44.05 10.83
C ALA A 207 48.13 -44.80 9.59
N ILE A 208 48.48 -46.08 9.43
CA ILE A 208 48.01 -46.90 8.31
C ILE A 208 46.50 -47.14 8.41
N GLU A 209 46.03 -47.59 9.57
CA GLU A 209 44.60 -47.89 9.81
C GLU A 209 43.71 -46.67 9.53
N GLU A 210 44.14 -45.47 9.93
CA GLU A 210 43.37 -44.25 9.71
C GLU A 210 43.39 -43.80 8.24
N LEU A 211 44.52 -43.95 7.54
CA LEU A 211 44.67 -43.55 6.14
C LEU A 211 43.95 -44.51 5.18
N GLU A 212 43.83 -45.79 5.52
CA GLU A 212 43.11 -46.79 4.72
C GLU A 212 41.60 -46.52 4.64
N LYS A 213 41.06 -45.71 5.56
CA LYS A 213 39.65 -45.27 5.52
C LYS A 213 39.35 -44.34 4.34
N ILE A 214 40.38 -43.80 3.67
CA ILE A 214 40.23 -42.90 2.52
C ILE A 214 39.96 -43.72 1.25
N SER A 215 38.80 -43.49 0.63
CA SER A 215 38.39 -44.17 -0.61
C SER A 215 39.28 -43.84 -1.82
N PRO A 216 39.51 -44.78 -2.77
CA PRO A 216 40.23 -44.51 -4.03
C PRO A 216 39.68 -43.37 -4.89
N SER A 217 38.40 -43.03 -4.73
CA SER A 217 37.74 -41.92 -5.43
C SER A 217 37.91 -40.56 -4.74
N HIS A 218 38.53 -40.53 -3.55
CA HIS A 218 38.71 -39.31 -2.77
C HIS A 218 39.90 -38.49 -3.30
N PRO A 219 39.82 -37.14 -3.36
CA PRO A 219 40.91 -36.29 -3.83
C PRO A 219 42.25 -36.54 -3.12
N ASP A 220 42.18 -36.85 -1.82
CA ASP A 220 43.34 -37.05 -0.96
C ASP A 220 43.97 -38.46 -1.04
N TYR A 221 43.38 -39.37 -1.82
CA TYR A 221 43.78 -40.79 -1.81
C TYR A 221 45.25 -41.01 -2.21
N GLN A 222 45.74 -40.30 -3.23
CA GLN A 222 47.14 -40.42 -3.64
C GLN A 222 48.12 -39.98 -2.55
N GLU A 223 47.74 -38.97 -1.78
CA GLU A 223 48.56 -38.51 -0.67
C GLU A 223 48.50 -39.49 0.51
N ALA A 224 47.33 -40.05 0.80
CA ALA A 224 47.16 -41.10 1.81
C ALA A 224 48.05 -42.32 1.53
N GLN A 225 48.03 -42.82 0.29
CA GLN A 225 48.87 -43.96 -0.14
C GLN A 225 50.37 -43.71 0.04
N LYS A 226 50.82 -42.47 -0.18
CA LYS A 226 52.21 -42.07 0.07
C LYS A 226 52.57 -42.24 1.56
N TYR A 227 51.70 -41.79 2.47
CA TYR A 227 51.95 -41.89 3.91
C TYR A 227 51.77 -43.31 4.45
N ILE A 228 50.87 -44.12 3.88
CA ILE A 228 50.78 -45.56 4.18
C ILE A 228 52.12 -46.24 3.86
N SER A 229 52.63 -46.08 2.64
CA SER A 229 53.90 -46.69 2.23
C SER A 229 55.10 -46.23 3.08
N LEU A 230 55.12 -44.95 3.49
CA LEU A 230 56.15 -44.44 4.40
C LEU A 230 56.03 -45.05 5.80
N SER A 231 54.81 -45.21 6.31
CA SER A 231 54.52 -45.78 7.62
C SER A 231 54.92 -47.26 7.67
N GLU A 232 54.57 -48.06 6.67
CA GLU A 232 54.95 -49.47 6.56
C GLU A 232 56.47 -49.67 6.61
N LYS A 233 57.21 -48.90 5.81
CA LYS A 233 58.69 -48.97 5.78
C LYS A 233 59.32 -48.62 7.12
N ARG A 234 58.76 -47.64 7.84
CA ARG A 234 59.27 -47.24 9.16
C ARG A 234 58.91 -48.26 10.23
N TRP A 235 57.67 -48.75 10.20
CA TRP A 235 57.19 -49.77 11.12
C TRP A 235 58.01 -51.07 11.01
N GLU A 236 58.26 -51.56 9.79
CA GLU A 236 59.07 -52.77 9.56
C GLU A 236 60.51 -52.61 10.08
N LYS A 237 61.09 -51.41 9.92
CA LYS A 237 62.43 -51.10 10.44
C LYS A 237 62.46 -51.10 11.97
N GLU A 238 61.41 -50.62 12.62
CA GLU A 238 61.29 -50.61 14.08
C GLU A 238 61.04 -52.00 14.65
N GLU A 239 60.18 -52.79 14.02
CA GLU A 239 59.95 -54.18 14.42
C GLU A 239 61.22 -55.02 14.29
N ARG A 240 61.96 -54.87 13.17
CA ARG A 240 63.26 -55.54 13.01
C ARG A 240 64.27 -55.14 14.10
N LYS A 241 64.25 -53.90 14.56
CA LYS A 241 65.10 -53.45 15.68
C LYS A 241 64.63 -54.07 17.00
N ARG A 242 63.33 -54.03 17.29
CA ARG A 242 62.74 -54.64 18.49
C ARG A 242 63.03 -56.13 18.55
N PHE A 243 62.82 -56.85 17.45
CA PHE A 243 63.11 -58.28 17.36
C PHE A 243 64.59 -58.60 17.63
N LYS A 244 65.52 -57.83 17.06
CA LYS A 244 66.96 -57.98 17.35
C LYS A 244 67.30 -57.68 18.81
N GLN A 245 66.62 -56.73 19.44
CA GLN A 245 66.83 -56.39 20.84
C GLN A 245 66.32 -57.50 21.75
N ILE A 246 65.11 -58.02 21.49
CA ILE A 246 64.52 -59.14 22.23
C ILE A 246 65.41 -60.38 22.13
N ASN A 247 65.90 -60.73 20.93
CA ASN A 247 66.79 -61.89 20.79
C ASN A 247 68.11 -61.72 21.56
N ARG A 248 68.68 -60.51 21.64
CA ARG A 248 69.86 -60.23 22.47
C ARG A 248 69.58 -60.31 23.97
N GLU A 249 68.36 -60.02 24.40
CA GLU A 249 67.94 -60.16 25.81
C GLU A 249 67.67 -61.63 26.17
N ILE A 250 67.21 -62.44 25.22
CA ILE A 250 67.02 -63.89 25.39
C ILE A 250 68.36 -64.66 25.38
N GLU A 251 69.37 -64.19 24.63
CA GLU A 251 70.71 -64.79 24.55
C GLU A 251 71.65 -64.43 25.72
N ARG A 252 71.24 -63.53 26.63
CA ARG A 252 71.97 -63.17 27.86
C ARG A 252 71.45 -63.93 29.06
#